data_AF-A0A0N0NKW4-F1
#
_entry.id   AF-A0A0N0NKW4-F1
#
_cell.length_a   1.000
_cell.length_b   1.000
_cell.length_c   1.000
_cell.angle_alpha   90.00
_cell.angle_beta   90.00
_cell.angle_gamma   90.00
#
_symmetry.space_group_name_H-M   'P 1'
#
loop_
_entity.id
_entity.type
_entity.pdbx_description
1 polymer ?
#
loop_
_entity_poly.entity_id
_entity_poly.type
_entity_poly.pdbx_seq_one_letter_code
_entity_poly.pdbx_strand_id
1 'polypeptide(L)'
;MALGRWFDFTDASMKGDKRWSDAARWTGYAAYVVMTLLVLSIVQIVLGVLVVVSKNNDLTFGSVIQTLIVPGLSFFNAVPSAHLHILARSNVPKMAICFSIPLSLIYFASSITYLASSCFTKSSITDDSSLHKNECPTLSTRTIWDINVALQLVSALLYALHAAMAIKVHLYQKHRSKAIEQGTLVEEVDLDAKARMEQEARDRWQRIVDL
;
A
#
# COMPACT_ATOMS: atom_id res chain seq x y z
N MET A 1 -12.70 17.18 -31.33
CA MET A 1 -13.10 16.95 -29.94
C MET A 1 -12.47 15.66 -29.46
N ALA A 2 -11.39 15.75 -28.68
CA ALA A 2 -10.66 14.60 -28.13
C ALA A 2 -11.08 14.42 -26.65
N LEU A 3 -12.19 13.74 -26.44
CA LEU A 3 -12.66 13.32 -25.12
C LEU A 3 -12.58 11.79 -25.07
N GLY A 4 -11.78 11.24 -24.15
CA GLY A 4 -11.99 9.85 -23.72
C GLY A 4 -10.79 8.88 -23.72
N ARG A 5 -9.53 9.31 -23.67
CA ARG A 5 -8.37 8.40 -23.57
C ARG A 5 -7.62 8.46 -22.23
N TRP A 6 -8.31 8.82 -21.14
CA TRP A 6 -7.67 9.02 -19.84
C TRP A 6 -7.70 7.80 -18.91
N PHE A 7 -8.42 6.74 -19.30
CA PHE A 7 -8.50 5.49 -18.53
C PHE A 7 -8.67 4.28 -19.45
N ASP A 8 -7.62 3.94 -20.19
CA ASP A 8 -7.60 2.68 -20.94
C ASP A 8 -7.20 1.55 -19.97
N PHE A 9 -8.20 0.90 -19.37
CA PHE A 9 -8.01 -0.24 -18.48
C PHE A 9 -7.85 -1.57 -19.23
N THR A 10 -7.79 -1.56 -20.57
CA THR A 10 -7.59 -2.78 -21.36
C THR A 10 -6.27 -3.48 -21.04
N ASP A 11 -5.28 -2.74 -20.56
CA ASP A 11 -4.00 -3.25 -20.07
C ASP A 11 -3.95 -3.52 -18.56
N ALA A 12 -5.04 -3.31 -17.81
CA ALA A 12 -5.07 -3.63 -16.39
C ALA A 12 -5.06 -5.15 -16.19
N SER A 13 -4.04 -5.67 -15.51
CA SER A 13 -3.93 -7.12 -15.27
C SER A 13 -3.55 -7.42 -13.83
N MET A 14 -4.38 -8.25 -13.18
CA MET A 14 -4.11 -8.79 -11.85
C MET A 14 -2.98 -9.83 -11.86
N LYS A 15 -2.49 -10.24 -13.04
CA LYS A 15 -1.31 -11.10 -13.16
C LYS A 15 -0.03 -10.39 -12.70
N GLY A 16 -0.04 -9.06 -12.63
CA GLY A 16 1.07 -8.25 -12.13
C GLY A 16 2.33 -8.37 -12.98
N ASP A 17 3.47 -8.04 -12.37
CA ASP A 17 4.80 -8.17 -12.97
C ASP A 17 5.32 -9.61 -12.80
N LYS A 18 5.68 -10.26 -13.92
CA LYS A 18 6.22 -11.63 -13.92
C LYS A 18 7.48 -11.78 -13.07
N ARG A 19 8.30 -10.72 -12.95
CA ARG A 19 9.50 -10.72 -12.10
C ARG A 19 9.19 -11.08 -10.65
N TRP A 20 7.98 -10.77 -10.18
CA TRP A 20 7.52 -11.13 -8.85
C TRP A 20 7.15 -12.60 -8.75
N SER A 21 6.46 -13.18 -9.75
CA SER A 21 6.15 -14.62 -9.76
C SER A 21 7.38 -15.51 -9.97
N ASP A 22 8.39 -15.00 -10.68
CA ASP A 22 9.64 -15.73 -10.97
C ASP A 22 10.49 -15.90 -9.70
N ALA A 23 10.44 -14.93 -8.78
CA ALA A 23 11.13 -15.05 -7.49
C ALA A 23 10.48 -16.11 -6.59
N ALA A 24 9.15 -16.13 -6.53
CA ALA A 24 8.36 -17.16 -5.86
C ALA A 24 6.89 -17.10 -6.32
N ARG A 25 6.19 -18.25 -6.32
CA ARG A 25 4.77 -18.30 -6.72
C ARG A 25 3.88 -17.38 -5.88
N TRP A 26 4.14 -17.26 -4.58
CA TRP A 26 3.31 -16.47 -3.67
C TRP A 26 3.55 -14.96 -3.81
N THR A 27 4.73 -14.52 -4.26
CA THR A 27 5.02 -13.10 -4.51
C THR A 27 4.30 -12.56 -5.75
N GLY A 28 3.83 -13.45 -6.64
CA GLY A 28 2.95 -13.08 -7.75
C GLY A 28 1.58 -12.52 -7.33
N TYR A 29 1.13 -12.77 -6.09
CA TYR A 29 -0.14 -12.24 -5.58
C TYR A 29 -0.05 -10.79 -5.07
N ALA A 30 1.09 -10.11 -5.22
CA ALA A 30 1.29 -8.75 -4.72
C ALA A 30 0.24 -7.75 -5.25
N ALA A 31 -0.18 -7.88 -6.52
CA ALA A 31 -1.23 -7.04 -7.10
C ALA A 31 -2.57 -7.18 -6.34
N TYR A 32 -2.94 -8.40 -5.93
CA TYR A 32 -4.15 -8.65 -5.14
C TYR A 32 -4.04 -8.06 -3.73
N VAL A 33 -2.87 -8.18 -3.09
CA VAL A 33 -2.61 -7.60 -1.78
C VAL A 33 -2.76 -6.07 -1.83
N VAL A 34 -2.17 -5.44 -2.83
CA VAL A 34 -2.25 -3.98 -3.02
C VAL A 34 -3.68 -3.51 -3.33
N MET A 35 -4.43 -4.26 -4.15
CA MET A 35 -5.86 -3.96 -4.37
C MET A 35 -6.69 -4.09 -3.11
N THR A 36 -6.41 -5.11 -2.30
CA THR A 36 -7.09 -5.30 -1.01
C THR A 36 -6.78 -4.12 -0.08
N LEU A 37 -5.52 -3.68 -0.01
CA LEU A 37 -5.10 -2.50 0.74
C LEU A 37 -5.79 -1.22 0.24
N LEU A 38 -5.94 -1.05 -1.07
CA LEU A 38 -6.67 0.09 -1.65
C LEU A 38 -8.12 0.11 -1.18
N VAL A 39 -8.83 -1.01 -1.32
CA VAL A 39 -10.24 -1.13 -0.89
C VAL A 39 -10.36 -0.90 0.62
N LEU A 40 -9.50 -1.52 1.41
CA LEU A 40 -9.48 -1.36 2.87
C LEU A 40 -9.26 0.09 3.28
N SER A 41 -8.34 0.80 2.62
CA SER A 41 -8.09 2.21 2.92
C SER A 41 -9.32 3.10 2.64
N ILE A 42 -10.07 2.84 1.57
CA ILE A 42 -11.33 3.55 1.28
C ILE A 42 -12.37 3.27 2.37
N VAL A 43 -12.57 1.99 2.73
CA VAL A 43 -13.52 1.60 3.77
C VAL A 43 -13.15 2.25 5.11
N GLN A 44 -11.88 2.24 5.49
CA GLN A 44 -11.38 2.85 6.72
C GLN A 44 -11.60 4.36 6.74
N ILE A 45 -11.38 5.07 5.63
CA ILE A 45 -11.67 6.50 5.51
C ILE A 45 -13.17 6.76 5.71
N VAL A 46 -14.04 5.98 5.06
CA VAL A 46 -15.50 6.14 5.19
C VAL A 46 -15.94 5.92 6.64
N LEU A 47 -15.49 4.84 7.28
CA LEU A 47 -15.79 4.56 8.68
C LEU A 47 -15.25 5.67 9.61
N GLY A 48 -14.04 6.17 9.33
CA GLY A 48 -13.45 7.27 10.07
C GLY A 48 -14.24 8.57 9.97
N VAL A 49 -14.74 8.91 8.79
CA VAL A 49 -15.64 10.06 8.59
C VAL A 49 -16.92 9.89 9.40
N LEU A 50 -17.53 8.71 9.41
CA LEU A 50 -18.75 8.46 10.19
C LEU A 50 -18.53 8.67 11.69
N VAL A 51 -17.38 8.25 12.22
CA VAL A 51 -16.99 8.50 13.61
C VAL A 51 -16.83 10.00 13.87
N VAL A 52 -16.13 10.72 12.98
CA VAL A 52 -15.89 12.16 13.12
C VAL A 52 -17.18 12.97 13.08
N VAL A 53 -18.08 12.66 12.13
CA VAL A 53 -19.38 13.35 11.98
C VAL A 53 -20.27 13.14 13.20
N SER A 54 -20.16 12.00 13.87
CA SER A 54 -20.95 11.72 15.08
C SER A 54 -20.51 12.51 16.32
N LYS A 55 -19.34 13.17 16.29
CA LYS A 55 -18.84 14.00 17.40
C LYS A 55 -19.34 15.44 17.23
N ASN A 56 -20.29 15.85 18.08
CA ASN A 56 -20.91 17.17 18.08
C ASN A 56 -20.00 18.30 18.67
N ASN A 57 -18.73 18.40 18.23
CA ASN A 57 -17.72 19.47 18.50
C ASN A 57 -16.46 19.08 19.29
N ASP A 58 -16.38 17.90 19.90
CA ASP A 58 -15.17 17.45 20.65
C ASP A 58 -14.23 16.59 19.79
N LEU A 59 -13.71 17.17 18.71
CA LEU A 59 -12.69 16.51 17.89
C LEU A 59 -11.33 16.63 18.55
N THR A 60 -10.89 15.56 19.21
CA THR A 60 -9.51 15.45 19.68
C THR A 60 -8.59 15.12 18.50
N PHE A 61 -7.40 15.71 18.51
CA PHE A 61 -6.38 15.51 17.48
C PHE A 61 -6.06 14.02 17.26
N GLY A 62 -5.96 13.23 18.33
CA GLY A 62 -5.77 11.78 18.26
C GLY A 62 -6.90 11.06 17.53
N SER A 63 -8.16 11.46 17.77
CA SER A 63 -9.31 10.84 17.09
C SER A 63 -9.31 11.09 15.59
N VAL A 64 -8.88 12.28 15.13
CA VAL A 64 -8.76 12.62 13.71
C VAL A 64 -7.56 11.92 13.07
N ILE A 65 -6.41 11.86 13.74
CA ILE A 65 -5.23 11.17 13.20
C ILE A 65 -5.54 9.70 12.92
N GLN A 66 -6.09 9.01 13.93
CA GLN A 66 -6.28 7.56 13.86
C GLN A 66 -7.37 7.18 12.86
N THR A 67 -8.41 8.00 12.70
CA THR A 67 -9.55 7.69 11.83
C THR A 67 -9.41 8.20 10.41
N LEU A 68 -8.66 9.27 10.17
CA LEU A 68 -8.55 9.90 8.85
C LEU A 68 -7.12 9.94 8.32
N ILE A 69 -6.15 10.38 9.11
CA ILE A 69 -4.77 10.59 8.60
C ILE A 69 -4.10 9.25 8.31
N VAL A 70 -4.17 8.28 9.22
CA VAL A 70 -3.55 6.96 9.03
C VAL A 70 -4.13 6.22 7.81
N PRO A 71 -5.48 6.10 7.67
CA PRO A 71 -6.09 5.56 6.45
C PRO A 71 -5.80 6.39 5.18
N GLY A 72 -5.72 7.71 5.31
CA GLY A 72 -5.38 8.61 4.20
C GLY A 72 -3.98 8.37 3.65
N LEU A 73 -2.98 8.25 4.52
CA LEU A 73 -1.60 7.91 4.12
C LEU A 73 -1.53 6.55 3.41
N SER A 74 -2.31 5.59 3.90
CA SER A 74 -2.44 4.28 3.27
C SER A 74 -3.06 4.36 1.88
N PHE A 75 -4.12 5.15 1.71
CA PHE A 75 -4.75 5.38 0.41
C PHE A 75 -3.78 6.04 -0.58
N PHE A 76 -3.06 7.08 -0.15
CA PHE A 76 -2.05 7.76 -0.97
C PHE A 76 -0.88 6.86 -1.36
N ASN A 77 -0.58 5.81 -0.58
CA ASN A 77 0.39 4.80 -0.97
C ASN A 77 -0.22 3.70 -1.85
N ALA A 78 -1.45 3.28 -1.56
CA ALA A 78 -2.12 2.19 -2.26
C ALA A 78 -2.48 2.55 -3.71
N VAL A 79 -2.84 3.80 -4.00
CA VAL A 79 -3.17 4.25 -5.36
C VAL A 79 -1.97 4.16 -6.31
N PRO A 80 -0.81 4.78 -6.04
CA PRO A 80 0.39 4.62 -6.87
C PRO A 80 0.89 3.18 -6.90
N SER A 81 0.82 2.46 -5.78
CA SER A 81 1.21 1.04 -5.73
C SER A 81 0.33 0.18 -6.64
N ALA A 82 -0.97 0.41 -6.65
CA ALA A 82 -1.91 -0.29 -7.53
C ALA A 82 -1.61 0.03 -9.00
N HIS A 83 -1.35 1.29 -9.31
CA HIS A 83 -0.91 1.71 -10.64
C HIS A 83 0.36 0.97 -11.09
N LEU A 84 1.38 0.89 -10.21
CA LEU A 84 2.64 0.22 -10.51
C LEU A 84 2.51 -1.30 -10.66
N HIS A 85 1.62 -1.94 -9.89
CA HIS A 85 1.41 -3.38 -9.96
C HIS A 85 0.48 -3.83 -11.10
N ILE A 86 -0.54 -3.03 -11.44
CA ILE A 86 -1.65 -3.49 -12.30
C ILE A 86 -1.58 -2.86 -13.68
N LEU A 87 -1.22 -1.57 -13.75
CA LEU A 87 -1.21 -0.80 -15.00
C LEU A 87 0.20 -0.77 -15.59
N ALA A 88 1.16 -0.19 -14.87
CA ALA A 88 2.53 -0.01 -15.38
C ALA A 88 3.37 -1.30 -15.33
N ARG A 89 3.02 -2.25 -14.44
CA ARG A 89 3.73 -3.54 -14.22
C ARG A 89 5.25 -3.40 -14.07
N SER A 90 5.71 -2.25 -13.56
CA SER A 90 7.11 -1.86 -13.50
C SER A 90 7.63 -1.78 -12.06
N ASN A 91 6.93 -2.42 -11.12
CA ASN A 91 7.14 -2.13 -9.71
C ASN A 91 8.58 -2.42 -9.24
N VAL A 92 9.20 -1.42 -8.62
CA VAL A 92 10.54 -1.51 -8.04
C VAL A 92 10.40 -2.02 -6.60
N PRO A 93 10.96 -3.19 -6.26
CA PRO A 93 10.76 -3.79 -4.94
C PRO A 93 11.30 -2.92 -3.80
N LYS A 94 12.36 -2.12 -4.04
CA LYS A 94 12.87 -1.16 -3.06
C LYS A 94 11.82 -0.12 -2.64
N MET A 95 11.04 0.40 -3.59
CA MET A 95 9.99 1.38 -3.30
C MET A 95 8.89 0.73 -2.46
N ALA A 96 8.46 -0.48 -2.84
CA ALA A 96 7.48 -1.23 -2.07
C ALA A 96 7.92 -1.48 -0.62
N ILE A 97 9.20 -1.78 -0.38
CA ILE A 97 9.77 -1.93 0.97
C ILE A 97 9.72 -0.60 1.73
N CYS A 98 10.22 0.48 1.14
CA CYS A 98 10.31 1.79 1.78
C CYS A 98 8.96 2.35 2.22
N PHE A 99 7.87 2.05 1.52
CA PHE A 99 6.54 2.52 1.90
C PHE A 99 5.76 1.51 2.76
N SER A 100 5.90 0.21 2.49
CA SER A 100 5.09 -0.79 3.20
C SER A 100 5.55 -1.04 4.64
N ILE A 101 6.86 -0.95 4.92
CA ILE A 101 7.37 -1.14 6.30
C ILE A 101 6.90 -0.02 7.23
N PRO A 102 7.10 1.28 6.93
CA PRO A 102 6.64 2.34 7.81
C PRO A 102 5.13 2.32 8.01
N LEU A 103 4.34 2.09 6.96
CA LEU A 103 2.89 2.01 7.08
C LEU A 103 2.44 0.83 7.96
N SER A 104 3.06 -0.34 7.82
CA SER A 104 2.80 -1.48 8.70
C SER A 104 3.06 -1.11 10.17
N LEU A 105 4.20 -0.47 10.46
CA LEU A 105 4.55 -0.03 11.82
C LEU A 105 3.57 1.01 12.36
N ILE A 106 3.16 1.98 11.55
CA ILE A 106 2.18 3.00 11.95
C ILE A 106 0.83 2.35 12.29
N TYR A 107 0.34 1.43 11.46
CA TYR A 107 -0.91 0.72 11.73
C TYR A 107 -0.83 -0.17 12.97
N PHE A 108 0.29 -0.89 13.17
CA PHE A 108 0.49 -1.69 14.38
C PHE A 108 0.57 -0.81 15.63
N ALA A 109 1.37 0.25 15.60
CA ALA A 109 1.49 1.18 16.73
C ALA A 109 0.14 1.81 17.08
N SER A 110 -0.62 2.25 16.08
CA SER A 110 -1.96 2.81 16.26
C SER A 110 -2.93 1.81 16.89
N SER A 111 -2.94 0.56 16.40
CA SER A 111 -3.84 -0.48 16.88
C SER A 111 -3.48 -0.96 18.28
N ILE A 112 -2.19 -1.14 18.56
CA ILE A 112 -1.68 -1.55 19.87
C ILE A 112 -1.94 -0.46 20.91
N THR A 113 -1.71 0.81 20.55
CA THR A 113 -2.00 1.94 21.46
C THR A 113 -3.47 1.95 21.84
N TYR A 114 -4.37 1.68 20.89
CA TYR A 114 -5.79 1.54 21.21
C TYR A 114 -6.10 0.35 22.12
N LEU A 115 -5.60 -0.84 21.79
CA LEU A 115 -5.84 -2.05 22.60
C LEU A 115 -5.24 -1.94 24.01
N ALA A 116 -4.09 -1.27 24.14
CA ALA A 116 -3.42 -1.02 25.42
C ALA A 116 -4.07 0.13 26.21
N SER A 117 -4.84 1.00 25.55
CA SER A 117 -5.55 2.08 26.23
C SER A 117 -6.72 1.54 27.06
N SER A 118 -7.06 2.25 28.14
CA SER A 118 -8.23 1.95 28.97
C SER A 118 -9.57 2.05 28.20
N CYS A 119 -9.58 2.57 26.97
CA CYS A 119 -10.77 2.62 26.11
C CYS A 119 -11.30 1.23 25.73
N PHE A 120 -10.43 0.22 25.65
CA PHE A 120 -10.86 -1.16 25.35
C PHE A 120 -11.48 -1.84 26.59
N THR A 121 -10.87 -1.63 27.76
CA THR A 121 -11.14 -2.39 28.98
C THR A 121 -12.14 -1.71 29.95
N LYS A 122 -12.27 -0.38 29.94
CA LYS A 122 -13.19 0.33 30.84
C LYS A 122 -14.51 0.67 30.14
N SER A 123 -15.60 0.08 30.62
CA SER A 123 -16.92 0.73 30.50
C SER A 123 -16.79 2.12 31.14
N SER A 124 -17.23 3.14 30.42
CA SER A 124 -17.05 4.58 30.64
C SER A 124 -17.55 5.17 31.97
N ILE A 125 -17.31 4.57 33.14
CA ILE A 125 -18.00 4.94 34.39
C ILE A 125 -17.07 5.53 35.47
N THR A 126 -15.77 5.24 35.53
CA THR A 126 -14.97 5.61 36.73
C THR A 126 -13.50 6.00 36.51
N ASP A 127 -13.15 6.77 35.48
CA ASP A 127 -11.82 7.41 35.43
C ASP A 127 -11.92 8.93 35.26
N ASP A 128 -11.36 9.65 36.24
CA ASP A 128 -11.29 11.12 36.32
C ASP A 128 -10.02 11.71 35.66
N SER A 129 -9.30 10.93 34.85
CA SER A 129 -8.19 11.49 34.06
C SER A 129 -8.76 12.21 32.83
N SER A 130 -8.81 13.54 32.87
CA SER A 130 -9.39 14.41 31.84
C SER A 130 -8.71 14.29 30.46
N LEU A 131 -7.46 13.83 30.40
CA LEU A 131 -6.70 13.76 29.14
C LEU A 131 -7.11 12.59 28.23
N HIS A 132 -7.50 11.43 28.80
CA HIS A 132 -7.87 10.24 28.01
C HIS A 132 -9.38 10.13 27.73
N LYS A 133 -10.23 10.84 28.48
CA LYS A 133 -11.70 10.75 28.38
C LYS A 133 -12.23 11.20 27.01
N ASN A 134 -11.55 12.15 26.36
CA ASN A 134 -11.97 12.72 25.08
C ASN A 134 -11.41 11.97 23.86
N GLU A 135 -10.47 11.03 24.07
CA GLU A 135 -9.85 10.25 22.99
C GLU A 135 -10.58 8.91 22.75
N CYS A 136 -11.26 8.37 23.77
CA CYS A 136 -12.05 7.16 23.64
C CYS A 136 -13.34 7.38 22.82
N PRO A 137 -13.82 6.36 22.08
CA PRO A 137 -15.11 6.42 21.39
C PRO A 137 -16.28 6.50 22.39
N THR A 138 -17.35 7.18 21.99
CA THR A 138 -18.62 7.18 22.73
C THR A 138 -19.31 5.81 22.61
N LEU A 139 -20.24 5.49 23.51
CA LEU A 139 -20.98 4.22 23.47
C LEU A 139 -21.68 3.98 22.11
N SER A 140 -22.18 5.04 21.47
CA SER A 140 -22.85 4.96 20.16
C SER A 140 -21.90 4.67 18.99
N THR A 141 -20.61 4.94 19.13
CA THR A 141 -19.60 4.74 18.08
C THR A 141 -18.61 3.62 18.35
N ARG A 142 -18.70 2.99 19.52
CA ARG A 142 -17.78 1.93 19.97
C ARG A 142 -17.64 0.81 18.95
N THR A 143 -18.76 0.29 18.44
CA THR A 143 -18.73 -0.80 17.45
C THR A 143 -18.03 -0.40 16.15
N ILE A 144 -18.29 0.81 15.63
CA ILE A 144 -17.65 1.31 14.42
C ILE A 144 -16.16 1.51 14.65
N TRP A 145 -15.79 2.01 15.83
CA TRP A 145 -14.41 2.19 16.23
C TRP A 145 -13.66 0.86 16.35
N ASP A 146 -14.24 -0.13 17.02
CA ASP A 146 -13.68 -1.49 17.16
C ASP A 146 -13.44 -2.13 15.80
N ILE A 147 -14.40 -2.02 14.88
CA ILE A 147 -14.27 -2.47 13.50
C ILE A 147 -13.12 -1.75 12.81
N ASN A 148 -13.02 -0.42 12.96
CA ASN A 148 -11.94 0.35 12.34
C ASN A 148 -10.56 -0.11 12.83
N VAL A 149 -10.40 -0.36 14.13
CA VAL A 149 -9.16 -0.88 14.71
C VAL A 149 -8.85 -2.29 14.22
N ALA A 150 -9.86 -3.17 14.13
CA ALA A 150 -9.67 -4.50 13.55
C ALA A 150 -9.19 -4.42 12.09
N LEU A 151 -9.76 -3.52 11.30
CA LEU A 151 -9.30 -3.25 9.94
C LEU A 151 -7.88 -2.68 9.93
N GLN A 152 -7.49 -1.84 10.89
CA GLN A 152 -6.12 -1.32 11.02
C GLN A 152 -5.11 -2.46 11.23
N LEU A 153 -5.42 -3.44 12.07
CA LEU A 153 -4.58 -4.64 12.26
C LEU A 153 -4.47 -5.46 10.97
N VAL A 154 -5.58 -5.66 10.25
CA VAL A 154 -5.58 -6.38 8.97
C VAL A 154 -4.73 -5.63 7.94
N SER A 155 -4.90 -4.31 7.82
CA SER A 155 -4.05 -3.47 6.95
C SER A 155 -2.58 -3.56 7.34
N ALA A 156 -2.25 -3.56 8.64
CA ALA A 156 -0.87 -3.71 9.12
C ALA A 156 -0.22 -5.03 8.67
N LEU A 157 -0.97 -6.13 8.78
CA LEU A 157 -0.55 -7.46 8.35
C LEU A 157 -0.37 -7.53 6.84
N LEU A 158 -1.27 -6.94 6.06
CA LEU A 158 -1.18 -6.91 4.61
C LEU A 158 0.01 -6.06 4.13
N TYR A 159 0.29 -4.93 4.77
CA TYR A 159 1.51 -4.15 4.50
C TYR A 159 2.79 -4.91 4.88
N ALA A 160 2.80 -5.62 6.01
CA ALA A 160 3.92 -6.47 6.39
C ALA A 160 4.14 -7.62 5.39
N LEU A 161 3.05 -8.25 4.94
CA LEU A 161 3.08 -9.28 3.91
C LEU A 161 3.64 -8.73 2.59
N HIS A 162 3.16 -7.56 2.16
CA HIS A 162 3.64 -6.91 0.94
C HIS A 162 5.13 -6.52 1.04
N ALA A 163 5.58 -6.04 2.19
CA ALA A 163 7.00 -5.79 2.46
C ALA A 163 7.82 -7.08 2.37
N ALA A 164 7.33 -8.19 2.95
CA ALA A 164 8.00 -9.49 2.89
C ALA A 164 8.11 -10.01 1.45
N MET A 165 7.05 -9.84 0.64
CA MET A 165 7.09 -10.16 -0.79
C MET A 165 8.16 -9.34 -1.50
N ALA A 166 8.18 -8.03 -1.28
CA ALA A 166 9.12 -7.12 -1.90
C ALA A 166 10.59 -7.41 -1.50
N ILE A 167 10.84 -7.76 -0.23
CA ILE A 167 12.17 -8.18 0.25
C ILE A 167 12.64 -9.43 -0.49
N LYS A 168 11.76 -10.43 -0.64
CA LYS A 168 12.11 -11.68 -1.34
C LYS A 168 12.45 -11.42 -2.80
N VAL A 169 11.64 -10.62 -3.50
CA VAL A 169 11.92 -10.21 -4.89
C VAL A 169 13.22 -9.41 -4.98
N HIS A 170 13.47 -8.49 -4.04
CA HIS A 170 14.70 -7.71 -4.00
C HIS A 170 15.94 -8.59 -3.83
N LEU A 171 15.90 -9.55 -2.89
CA LEU A 171 17.00 -10.47 -2.66
C LEU A 171 17.23 -11.37 -3.88
N TYR A 172 16.16 -11.92 -4.46
CA TYR A 172 16.26 -12.74 -5.67
C TYR A 172 16.92 -11.97 -6.83
N GLN A 173 16.47 -10.74 -7.10
CA GLN A 173 17.06 -9.89 -8.13
C GLN A 173 18.53 -9.57 -7.83
N LYS A 174 18.86 -9.25 -6.57
CA LYS A 174 20.24 -8.98 -6.15
C LYS A 174 21.15 -10.20 -6.34
N HIS A 175 20.67 -11.41 -6.01
CA HIS A 175 21.41 -12.65 -6.23
C HIS A 175 21.61 -12.94 -7.72
N ARG A 176 20.56 -12.75 -8.53
CA ARG A 176 20.64 -12.91 -9.99
C ARG A 176 21.62 -11.93 -10.62
N SER A 177 21.57 -10.65 -10.25
CA SER A 177 22.52 -9.63 -10.74
C SER A 177 23.96 -9.99 -10.37
N LYS A 178 24.22 -10.45 -9.13
CA LYS A 178 25.55 -10.92 -8.72
C LYS A 178 26.04 -12.13 -9.51
N ALA A 179 25.15 -13.09 -9.79
CA ALA A 179 25.52 -14.28 -10.58
C ALA A 179 25.84 -13.94 -12.04
N ILE A 180 25.16 -12.93 -12.60
CA ILE A 180 25.46 -12.38 -13.93
C ILE A 180 26.82 -11.67 -13.93
N GLU A 181 27.08 -10.81 -12.94
CA GLU A 181 28.37 -10.13 -12.77
C GLU A 181 29.54 -11.12 -12.59
N GLN A 182 29.29 -12.24 -11.93
CA GLN A 182 30.25 -13.33 -11.72
C GLN A 182 30.37 -14.27 -12.93
N GLY A 183 29.63 -14.03 -14.02
CA GLY A 183 29.66 -14.83 -15.24
C GLY A 183 29.12 -16.25 -15.10
N THR A 184 28.49 -16.58 -13.97
CA THR A 184 27.93 -17.93 -13.69
C THR A 184 26.54 -18.12 -14.29
N LEU A 185 25.87 -17.03 -14.63
CA LEU A 185 24.54 -17.03 -15.21
C LEU A 185 24.58 -16.16 -16.47
N VAL A 186 24.34 -16.77 -17.63
CA VAL A 186 24.17 -16.02 -18.88
C VAL A 186 22.90 -15.19 -18.73
N GLU A 187 23.01 -13.88 -18.89
CA GLU A 187 21.85 -13.00 -18.90
C GLU A 187 20.92 -13.48 -20.03
N GLU A 188 19.81 -14.13 -19.69
CA GLU A 188 18.67 -14.29 -20.61
C GLU A 188 18.05 -12.90 -20.84
N VAL A 189 18.82 -11.99 -21.42
CA VAL A 189 18.25 -10.91 -22.21
C VAL A 189 17.85 -11.60 -23.49
N ASP A 190 16.57 -11.55 -23.83
CA ASP A 190 16.20 -11.61 -25.23
C ASP A 190 16.89 -10.41 -25.91
N LEU A 191 18.13 -10.62 -26.35
CA LEU A 191 18.99 -9.59 -26.96
C LEU A 191 18.24 -8.96 -28.14
N ASP A 192 17.36 -9.71 -28.79
CA ASP A 192 16.50 -9.22 -29.86
C ASP A 192 15.43 -8.25 -29.31
N ALA A 193 14.83 -8.49 -28.13
CA ALA A 193 13.91 -7.54 -27.51
C ALA A 193 14.59 -6.24 -27.06
N LYS A 194 15.79 -6.34 -26.49
CA LYS A 194 16.58 -5.16 -26.09
C LYS A 194 17.05 -4.37 -27.32
N ALA A 195 17.50 -5.07 -28.36
CA ALA A 195 17.87 -4.47 -29.64
C ALA A 195 16.67 -3.79 -30.32
N ARG A 196 15.48 -4.40 -30.29
CA ARG A 196 14.22 -3.79 -30.80
C ARG A 196 13.89 -2.50 -30.06
N MET A 197 13.95 -2.48 -28.73
CA MET A 197 13.69 -1.25 -27.96
C MET A 197 14.73 -0.15 -28.22
N GLU A 198 16.01 -0.52 -28.38
CA GLU A 198 17.06 0.44 -28.73
C GLU A 198 16.95 0.94 -30.17
N GLN A 199 16.47 0.12 -31.11
CA GLN A 199 16.14 0.55 -32.48
C GLN A 199 14.95 1.50 -32.47
N GLU A 200 13.86 1.17 -31.78
CA GLU A 200 12.71 2.07 -31.68
C GLU A 200 13.03 3.40 -30.98
N ALA A 201 13.97 3.40 -30.03
CA ALA A 201 14.46 4.61 -29.39
C ALA A 201 15.34 5.44 -30.35
N ARG A 202 16.18 4.79 -31.17
CA ARG A 202 16.97 5.43 -32.22
C ARG A 202 16.10 6.01 -33.32
N ASP A 203 15.09 5.29 -33.78
CA ASP A 203 14.14 5.74 -34.81
C ASP A 203 13.26 6.89 -34.31
N ARG A 204 12.99 6.95 -33.00
CA ARG A 204 12.35 8.11 -32.37
C ARG A 204 13.27 9.32 -32.34
N TRP A 205 14.54 9.13 -32.03
CA TRP A 205 15.54 10.20 -32.03
C TRP A 205 15.81 10.75 -33.43
N GLN A 206 15.96 9.88 -34.44
CA GLN A 206 16.16 10.30 -35.83
C GLN A 206 14.98 11.14 -36.34
N ARG A 207 13.74 10.74 -36.05
CA ARG A 207 12.55 11.53 -36.39
C ARG A 207 12.49 12.91 -35.74
N ILE A 208 13.18 13.12 -34.62
CA ILE A 208 13.25 14.42 -33.94
C ILE A 208 14.38 15.28 -34.52
N VAL A 209 15.48 14.66 -34.96
CA VAL A 209 16.65 15.35 -35.53
C VAL A 209 16.46 15.73 -37.00
N ASP A 210 15.64 14.99 -37.74
CA ASP A 210 15.29 15.26 -39.14
C ASP A 210 14.14 16.29 -39.29
N LEU A 211 13.69 16.92 -38.19
CA LEU A 211 12.74 18.04 -38.13
C LEU A 211 13.47 19.36 -37.81
#